data_AF-A0A843CPL1-F1
#
_entry.id   AF-A0A843CPL1-F1
#
_cell.length_a   1.000
_cell.length_b   1.000
_cell.length_c   1.000
_cell.angle_alpha   90.00
_cell.angle_beta   90.00
_cell.angle_gamma   90.00
#
_symmetry.space_group_name_H-M   'P 1'
#
loop_
_entity.id
_entity.type
_entity.pdbx_description
1 polymer ?
#
loop_
_entity_poly.entity_id
_entity_poly.type
_entity_poly.pdbx_seq_one_letter_code
_entity_poly.pdbx_strand_id
1 'polypeptide(L)'
;MRQILLQNKTLLLAIVIIVSPVLFALVVYPDTFSLSWNQGRGGFLFAMAFIVAELVGIKLQVSKKRVLGTIPLAGAAIVYLVMREYSLKDYLVKIAPQFNVHLVDSWIWMWDFIIMGAFLITAVSILFGKKWIRIAPAGPIFLCGSAAILSLDAFFPYDTLGPLQYVVPYLVKVNVWIINQLDLGTAIAKENLMLLRGEHGSIALQVFWPSAGVHSIIIFSLVMMAFLLKMNIPPKRKAAYFVIGILGTIGVNMIRIFSLSLFVLKVSTDPNKFEEFHGIAGEIMFLPWIFIFLLVVTSIETKRMKRLAA
;
A
#
# COMPACT_ATOMS: atom_id res chain seq x y z
N MET A 1 3.71 19.64 32.47
CA MET A 1 4.22 19.51 31.08
C MET A 1 5.42 18.55 31.12
N ARG A 2 5.39 17.48 30.32
CA ARG A 2 6.42 16.41 30.14
C ARG A 2 6.72 15.49 31.33
N GLN A 3 5.81 14.54 31.60
CA GLN A 3 6.25 13.17 31.90
C GLN A 3 6.61 12.51 30.57
N ILE A 4 7.88 12.57 30.19
CA ILE A 4 8.41 11.69 29.15
C ILE A 4 8.35 10.28 29.75
N LEU A 5 7.50 9.44 29.16
CA LEU A 5 7.31 8.05 29.58
C LEU A 5 8.68 7.36 29.69
N LEU A 6 8.98 6.78 30.86
CA LEU A 6 10.01 5.77 31.00
C LEU A 6 9.60 4.55 30.15
N GLN A 7 10.00 4.56 28.88
CA GLN A 7 9.77 3.46 27.96
C GLN A 7 10.56 2.24 28.45
N ASN A 8 9.92 1.07 28.43
CA ASN A 8 10.57 -0.16 28.85
C ASN A 8 11.78 -0.45 27.95
N LYS A 9 12.98 -0.50 28.54
CA LYS A 9 14.25 -0.76 27.83
C LYS A 9 14.20 -2.02 26.96
N THR A 10 13.47 -3.07 27.38
CA THR A 10 13.36 -4.31 26.58
C THR A 10 12.49 -4.15 25.34
N LEU A 11 11.45 -3.32 25.40
CA LEU A 11 10.61 -3.02 24.24
C LEU A 11 11.34 -2.13 23.25
N LEU A 12 12.12 -1.15 23.73
CA LEU A 12 12.96 -0.33 22.85
C LEU A 12 13.97 -1.20 22.09
N LEU A 13 14.63 -2.13 22.78
CA LEU A 13 15.55 -3.09 22.14
C LEU A 13 14.83 -3.96 21.09
N ALA A 14 13.61 -4.42 21.40
CA ALA A 14 12.81 -5.19 20.45
C ALA A 14 12.47 -4.38 19.18
N ILE A 15 12.11 -3.10 19.34
CA ILE A 15 11.86 -2.20 18.21
C ILE A 15 13.13 -2.07 17.36
N VAL A 16 14.28 -1.81 17.97
CA VAL A 16 15.57 -1.68 17.26
C VAL A 16 15.90 -2.95 16.46
N ILE A 17 15.70 -4.14 17.06
CA ILE A 17 15.95 -5.41 16.37
C ILE A 17 14.98 -5.61 15.19
N ILE A 18 13.70 -5.26 15.36
CA ILE A 18 12.70 -5.44 14.30
C ILE A 18 12.95 -4.50 13.12
N VAL A 19 13.35 -3.25 13.38
CA VAL A 19 13.59 -2.27 12.30
C VAL A 19 14.96 -2.44 11.65
N SER A 20 15.88 -3.19 12.27
CA SER A 20 17.27 -3.27 11.79
C SER A 20 17.43 -3.80 10.37
N PRO A 21 16.66 -4.76 9.83
CA PRO A 21 16.83 -5.19 8.44
C PRO A 21 16.44 -4.09 7.44
N VAL A 22 15.44 -3.27 7.78
CA VAL A 22 15.03 -2.12 6.95
C VAL A 22 16.10 -1.04 6.97
N LEU A 23 16.60 -0.69 8.17
CA LEU A 23 17.69 0.27 8.31
C LEU A 23 18.97 -0.20 7.62
N PHE A 24 19.29 -1.48 7.73
CA PHE A 24 20.41 -2.10 7.02
C PHE A 24 20.26 -1.93 5.51
N ALA A 25 19.11 -2.31 4.94
CA ALA A 25 18.87 -2.15 3.50
C ALA A 25 18.95 -0.68 3.07
N LEU A 26 18.42 0.24 3.88
CA LEU A 26 18.45 1.67 3.58
C LEU A 26 19.87 2.24 3.53
N VAL A 27 20.75 1.78 4.42
CA VAL A 27 22.15 2.23 4.48
C VAL A 27 23.01 1.57 3.41
N VAL A 28 22.83 0.26 3.19
CA VAL A 28 23.72 -0.53 2.32
C VAL A 28 23.25 -0.54 0.86
N TYR A 29 21.94 -0.48 0.63
CA TYR A 29 21.31 -0.52 -0.70
C TYR A 29 20.32 0.65 -0.91
N PRO A 30 20.76 1.91 -0.71
CA PRO A 30 19.87 3.09 -0.75
C PRO A 30 19.12 3.23 -2.07
N ASP A 31 19.76 2.89 -3.19
CA ASP A 31 19.18 3.01 -4.54
C ASP A 31 17.98 2.08 -4.76
N THR A 32 17.80 1.07 -3.90
CA THR A 32 16.65 0.17 -3.95
C THR A 32 15.39 0.76 -3.32
N PHE A 33 15.48 1.95 -2.69
CA PHE A 33 14.34 2.63 -2.06
C PHE A 33 13.69 3.63 -3.02
N SER A 34 13.04 3.10 -4.06
CA SER A 34 12.07 3.87 -4.85
C SER A 34 10.70 3.88 -4.15
N LEU A 35 10.01 5.03 -4.20
CA LEU A 35 8.63 5.16 -3.71
C LEU A 35 7.61 4.65 -4.73
N SER A 36 8.02 4.36 -5.96
CA SER A 36 7.15 3.75 -6.95
C SER A 36 6.79 2.31 -6.57
N TRP A 37 5.51 1.97 -6.75
CA TRP A 37 4.85 0.82 -6.14
C TRP A 37 5.39 -0.56 -6.57
N ASN A 38 6.03 -0.69 -7.74
CA ASN A 38 6.68 -1.92 -8.21
C ASN A 38 8.18 -1.76 -8.50
N GLN A 39 8.83 -0.74 -7.94
CA GLN A 39 10.22 -0.41 -8.28
C GLN A 39 11.17 -0.39 -7.07
N GLY A 40 10.76 -0.92 -5.92
CA GLY A 40 11.70 -1.05 -4.81
C GLY A 40 11.13 -1.28 -3.43
N ARG A 41 11.99 -0.98 -2.46
CA ARG A 41 11.80 -1.20 -1.02
C ARG A 41 11.22 0.00 -0.29
N GLY A 42 10.74 1.04 -0.99
CA GLY A 42 10.11 2.20 -0.35
C GLY A 42 8.98 1.82 0.61
N GLY A 43 8.23 0.76 0.27
CA GLY A 43 7.23 0.15 1.14
C GLY A 43 7.74 -0.25 2.54
N PHE A 44 9.01 -0.63 2.68
CA PHE A 44 9.59 -1.02 3.98
C PHE A 44 9.64 0.15 4.97
N LEU A 45 9.76 1.38 4.47
CA LEU A 45 9.73 2.57 5.32
C LEU A 45 8.35 2.78 5.94
N PHE A 46 7.27 2.50 5.19
CA PHE A 46 5.92 2.53 5.73
C PHE A 46 5.69 1.43 6.77
N ALA A 47 6.14 0.20 6.49
CA ALA A 47 6.06 -0.91 7.45
C ALA A 47 6.84 -0.60 8.74
N MET A 48 8.03 0.00 8.61
CA MET A 48 8.84 0.48 9.73
C MET A 48 8.13 1.59 10.51
N ALA A 49 7.54 2.57 9.84
CA ALA A 49 6.80 3.64 10.49
C ALA A 49 5.59 3.10 11.26
N PHE A 50 4.85 2.15 10.67
CA PHE A 50 3.72 1.50 11.33
C PHE A 50 4.15 0.73 12.57
N ILE A 51 5.16 -0.14 12.48
CA ILE A 51 5.58 -0.94 13.64
C ILE A 51 6.12 -0.06 14.77
N VAL A 52 6.88 0.99 14.45
CA VAL A 52 7.35 1.96 15.45
C VAL A 52 6.17 2.68 16.08
N ALA A 53 5.24 3.22 15.28
CA ALA A 53 4.07 3.92 15.80
C ALA A 53 3.18 3.03 16.67
N GLU A 54 3.06 1.74 16.34
CA GLU A 54 2.25 0.78 17.10
C GLU A 54 2.93 0.34 18.40
N LEU A 55 4.26 0.26 18.45
CA LEU A 55 4.99 -0.23 19.63
C LEU A 55 5.48 0.88 20.57
N VAL A 56 5.70 2.08 20.07
CA VAL A 56 6.11 3.23 20.89
C VAL A 56 4.98 3.60 21.86
N GLY A 57 5.32 3.80 23.13
CA GLY A 57 4.36 4.18 24.17
C GLY A 57 3.54 3.02 24.74
N ILE A 58 3.69 1.79 24.23
CA ILE A 58 3.07 0.61 24.83
C ILE A 58 3.73 0.29 26.19
N LYS A 59 2.91 0.18 27.24
CA LYS A 59 3.34 -0.17 28.61
C LYS A 59 3.50 -1.69 28.84
N LEU A 60 3.59 -2.47 27.77
CA LEU A 60 3.72 -3.93 27.85
C LEU A 60 5.16 -4.32 28.12
N GLN A 61 5.38 -5.20 29.10
CA GLN A 61 6.69 -5.79 29.32
C GLN A 61 6.88 -7.04 28.49
N VAL A 62 7.96 -7.06 27.71
CA VAL A 62 8.41 -8.24 26.97
C VAL A 62 9.64 -8.82 27.65
N SER A 63 9.67 -10.15 27.81
CA SER A 63 10.79 -10.83 28.48
C SER A 63 12.06 -10.76 27.63
N LYS A 64 13.22 -10.61 28.29
CA LYS A 64 14.52 -10.57 27.61
C LYS A 64 14.75 -11.79 26.71
N LYS A 65 14.32 -12.98 27.14
CA LYS A 65 14.42 -14.23 26.35
C LYS A 65 13.69 -14.13 25.00
N ARG A 66 12.47 -13.55 24.98
CA ARG A 66 11.71 -13.35 23.74
C ARG A 66 12.36 -12.33 22.82
N VAL A 67 12.89 -11.24 23.37
CA VAL A 67 13.62 -10.22 22.61
C VAL A 67 14.87 -10.82 21.97
N LEU A 68 15.70 -11.54 22.74
CA LEU A 68 16.89 -12.22 22.22
C LEU A 68 16.53 -13.26 21.15
N GLY A 69 15.39 -13.94 21.28
CA GLY A 69 14.88 -14.87 20.27
C GLY A 69 14.56 -14.23 18.91
N THR A 70 14.44 -12.91 18.82
CA THR A 70 14.23 -12.21 17.53
C THR A 70 15.52 -11.85 16.81
N ILE A 71 16.68 -11.89 17.48
CA ILE A 71 17.97 -11.54 16.88
C ILE A 71 18.33 -12.46 15.70
N PRO A 72 18.23 -13.80 15.81
CA PRO A 72 18.54 -14.68 14.69
C PRO A 72 17.62 -14.43 13.48
N LEU A 73 16.36 -14.06 13.72
CA LEU A 73 15.42 -13.73 12.65
C LEU A 73 15.80 -12.45 11.91
N ALA A 74 16.24 -11.42 12.64
CA ALA A 74 16.73 -10.19 12.02
C ALA A 74 18.02 -10.45 11.23
N GLY A 75 18.92 -11.29 11.78
CA GLY A 75 20.11 -11.75 11.06
C GLY A 75 19.76 -12.50 9.78
N ALA A 76 18.80 -13.42 9.81
CA ALA A 76 18.34 -14.16 8.63
C ALA A 76 17.72 -13.23 7.57
N ALA A 77 16.92 -12.24 7.98
CA ALA A 77 16.36 -11.24 7.07
C ALA A 77 17.46 -10.40 6.40
N ILE A 78 18.48 -9.99 7.17
CA ILE A 78 19.65 -9.27 6.63
C ILE A 78 20.44 -10.14 5.65
N VAL A 79 20.71 -11.40 6.00
CA VAL A 79 21.39 -12.35 5.11
C VAL A 79 20.62 -12.52 3.81
N TYR A 80 19.29 -12.66 3.88
CA TYR A 80 18.45 -12.69 2.69
C TYR A 80 18.62 -11.42 1.84
N LEU A 81 18.54 -10.22 2.45
CA LEU A 81 18.70 -8.95 1.73
C LEU A 81 20.08 -8.82 1.08
N VAL A 82 21.14 -9.37 1.69
CA VAL A 82 22.47 -9.45 1.08
C VAL A 82 22.45 -10.42 -0.11
N MET A 83 22.00 -11.66 0.10
CA MET A 83 21.91 -12.67 -0.97
C MET A 83 21.07 -12.19 -2.16
N ARG A 84 20.05 -11.38 -1.85
CA ARG A 84 19.15 -10.75 -2.81
C ARG A 84 19.88 -9.90 -3.84
N GLU A 85 20.93 -9.18 -3.45
CA GLU A 85 21.71 -8.31 -4.35
C GLU A 85 22.84 -9.03 -5.10
N TYR A 86 23.39 -10.12 -4.56
CA TYR A 86 24.54 -10.79 -5.18
C TYR A 86 24.21 -11.92 -6.16
N SER A 87 23.16 -12.71 -5.91
CA SER A 87 22.90 -13.91 -6.73
C SER A 87 21.43 -14.31 -6.83
N LEU A 88 20.64 -14.02 -5.80
CA LEU A 88 19.24 -14.44 -5.78
C LEU A 88 18.38 -13.63 -6.76
N LYS A 89 18.74 -12.37 -7.08
CA LYS A 89 18.08 -11.59 -8.13
C LYS A 89 18.05 -12.33 -9.46
N ASP A 90 19.22 -12.71 -9.93
CA ASP A 90 19.39 -13.33 -11.25
C ASP A 90 18.75 -14.72 -11.29
N TYR A 91 18.81 -15.45 -10.17
CA TYR A 91 18.07 -16.69 -10.01
C TYR A 91 16.56 -16.49 -10.14
N LEU A 92 15.98 -15.50 -9.43
CA LEU A 92 14.55 -15.19 -9.49
C LEU A 92 14.12 -14.79 -10.90
N VAL A 93 14.91 -13.97 -11.61
CA VAL A 93 14.68 -13.62 -13.02
C VAL A 93 14.68 -14.87 -13.89
N LYS A 94 15.67 -15.75 -13.72
CA LYS A 94 15.84 -16.95 -14.55
C LYS A 94 14.69 -17.94 -14.39
N ILE A 95 14.13 -18.09 -13.19
CA ILE A 95 13.01 -19.01 -12.95
C ILE A 95 11.64 -18.41 -13.27
N ALA A 96 11.53 -17.08 -13.39
CA ALA A 96 10.25 -16.40 -13.62
C ALA A 96 9.44 -16.97 -14.81
N PRO A 97 10.05 -17.30 -15.97
CA PRO A 97 9.31 -17.90 -17.09
C PRO A 97 8.71 -19.27 -16.75
N GLN A 98 9.32 -20.05 -15.86
CA GLN A 98 8.82 -21.38 -15.46
C GLN A 98 7.50 -21.29 -14.68
N PHE A 99 7.22 -20.14 -14.08
CA PHE A 99 6.00 -19.87 -13.33
C PHE A 99 4.99 -19.04 -14.13
N ASN A 100 5.23 -18.81 -15.43
CA ASN A 100 4.42 -17.91 -16.27
C ASN A 100 4.32 -16.49 -15.68
N VAL A 101 5.40 -15.98 -15.11
CA VAL A 101 5.46 -14.59 -14.66
C VAL A 101 5.48 -13.67 -15.89
N HIS A 102 4.59 -12.69 -15.89
CA HIS A 102 4.45 -11.70 -16.95
C HIS A 102 5.18 -10.39 -16.62
N LEU A 103 5.22 -9.99 -15.34
CA LEU A 103 5.96 -8.81 -14.89
C LEU A 103 7.08 -9.18 -13.91
N VAL A 104 8.30 -9.24 -14.45
CA VAL A 104 9.48 -9.74 -13.71
C VAL A 104 9.86 -8.82 -12.55
N ASP A 105 9.74 -7.50 -12.70
CA ASP A 105 10.05 -6.56 -11.61
C ASP A 105 9.17 -6.81 -10.39
N SER A 106 7.85 -6.91 -10.58
CA SER A 106 6.92 -7.21 -9.49
C SER A 106 7.17 -8.58 -8.87
N TRP A 107 7.53 -9.59 -9.67
CA TRP A 107 7.95 -10.91 -9.16
C TRP A 107 9.18 -10.84 -8.25
N ILE A 108 10.19 -10.08 -8.68
CA ILE A 108 11.43 -9.91 -7.93
C ILE A 108 11.15 -9.22 -6.58
N TRP A 109 10.41 -8.11 -6.59
CA TRP A 109 10.12 -7.35 -5.37
C TRP A 109 9.13 -8.06 -4.45
N MET A 110 8.19 -8.84 -4.99
CA MET A 110 7.23 -9.63 -4.22
C MET A 110 7.94 -10.46 -3.14
N TRP A 111 9.05 -11.12 -3.50
CA TRP A 111 9.81 -11.95 -2.56
C TRP A 111 10.40 -11.15 -1.40
N ASP A 112 10.89 -9.94 -1.66
CA ASP A 112 11.40 -9.05 -0.62
C ASP A 112 10.29 -8.75 0.42
N PHE A 113 9.06 -8.47 -0.04
CA PHE A 113 7.91 -8.24 0.84
C PHE A 113 7.41 -9.51 1.54
N ILE A 114 7.44 -10.68 0.89
CA ILE A 114 7.11 -11.97 1.51
C ILE A 114 8.05 -12.25 2.67
N ILE A 115 9.36 -12.17 2.44
CA ILE A 115 10.36 -12.49 3.45
C ILE A 115 10.31 -11.50 4.62
N MET A 116 10.20 -10.20 4.32
CA MET A 116 10.05 -9.19 5.37
C MET A 116 8.74 -9.33 6.14
N GLY A 117 7.64 -9.68 5.47
CA GLY A 117 6.36 -9.99 6.11
C GLY A 117 6.46 -11.19 7.05
N ALA A 118 7.05 -12.29 6.59
CA ALA A 118 7.28 -13.49 7.38
C ALA A 118 8.19 -13.22 8.60
N PHE A 119 9.29 -12.50 8.39
CA PHE A 119 10.17 -12.03 9.45
C PHE A 119 9.38 -11.23 10.51
N LEU A 120 8.64 -10.21 10.08
CA LEU A 120 7.94 -9.33 10.99
C LEU A 120 6.85 -10.07 11.78
N ILE A 121 6.02 -10.87 11.10
CA ILE A 121 4.98 -11.71 11.73
C ILE A 121 5.60 -12.63 12.77
N THR A 122 6.70 -13.31 12.44
CA THR A 122 7.37 -14.24 13.35
C THR A 122 7.95 -13.49 14.55
N ALA A 123 8.62 -12.36 14.33
CA ALA A 123 9.19 -11.54 15.38
C ALA A 123 8.12 -11.04 16.36
N VAL A 124 7.04 -10.43 15.85
CA VAL A 124 5.95 -9.93 16.73
C VAL A 124 5.20 -11.07 17.41
N SER A 125 5.09 -12.25 16.77
CA SER A 125 4.53 -13.46 17.39
C SER A 125 5.38 -13.97 18.55
N ILE A 126 6.71 -13.96 18.42
CA ILE A 126 7.62 -14.34 19.52
C ILE A 126 7.50 -13.35 20.68
N LEU A 127 7.47 -12.05 20.39
CA LEU A 127 7.42 -11.01 21.42
C LEU A 127 6.10 -11.06 22.20
N PHE A 128 4.97 -11.10 21.49
CA PHE A 128 3.64 -10.87 22.07
C PHE A 128 2.73 -12.10 22.11
N GLY A 129 3.16 -13.24 21.56
CA GLY A 129 2.29 -14.40 21.36
C GLY A 129 1.08 -14.05 20.48
N LYS A 130 -0.04 -14.77 20.63
CA LYS A 130 -1.28 -14.55 19.85
C LYS A 130 -1.85 -13.12 19.94
N LYS A 131 -1.42 -12.32 20.94
CA LYS A 131 -1.89 -10.94 21.13
C LYS A 131 -1.31 -9.96 20.11
N TRP A 132 -0.28 -10.34 19.35
CA TRP A 132 0.36 -9.46 18.36
C TRP A 132 -0.64 -8.86 17.36
N ILE A 133 -1.66 -9.64 16.94
CA ILE A 133 -2.71 -9.23 15.99
C ILE A 133 -3.48 -7.99 16.47
N ARG A 134 -3.52 -7.75 17.78
CA ARG A 134 -4.17 -6.55 18.35
C ARG A 134 -3.16 -5.46 18.72
N ILE A 135 -1.90 -5.82 18.94
CA ILE A 135 -0.84 -4.91 19.38
C ILE A 135 -0.20 -4.22 18.19
N ALA A 136 0.34 -5.01 17.25
CA ALA A 136 1.15 -4.54 16.14
C ALA A 136 0.79 -5.22 14.79
N PRO A 137 -0.47 -5.15 14.34
CA PRO A 137 -0.91 -5.74 13.08
C PRO A 137 -0.58 -4.92 11.83
N ALA A 138 -0.39 -3.59 11.91
CA ALA A 138 -0.34 -2.75 10.71
C ALA A 138 0.88 -3.04 9.84
N GLY A 139 2.07 -3.18 10.43
CA GLY A 139 3.29 -3.55 9.70
C GLY A 139 3.16 -4.89 8.94
N PRO A 140 2.79 -5.99 9.62
CA PRO A 140 2.50 -7.27 8.96
C PRO A 140 1.46 -7.20 7.84
N ILE A 141 0.33 -6.53 8.10
CA ILE A 141 -0.76 -6.40 7.12
C ILE A 141 -0.27 -5.63 5.89
N PHE A 142 0.51 -4.57 6.08
CA PHE A 142 1.07 -3.79 4.98
C PHE A 142 2.03 -4.63 4.13
N LEU A 143 3.02 -5.30 4.76
CA LEU A 143 4.01 -6.10 4.02
C LEU A 143 3.36 -7.26 3.24
N CYS A 144 2.48 -8.03 3.89
CA CYS A 144 1.76 -9.11 3.23
C CYS A 144 0.80 -8.61 2.14
N GLY A 145 0.18 -7.45 2.38
CA GLY A 145 -0.64 -6.77 1.40
C GLY A 145 0.12 -6.37 0.15
N SER A 146 1.29 -5.73 0.31
CA SER A 146 2.18 -5.36 -0.79
C SER A 146 2.67 -6.60 -1.54
N ALA A 147 3.03 -7.67 -0.84
CA ALA A 147 3.36 -8.95 -1.47
C ALA A 147 2.20 -9.50 -2.32
N ALA A 148 0.96 -9.43 -1.83
CA ALA A 148 -0.20 -9.85 -2.59
C ALA A 148 -0.44 -8.99 -3.84
N ILE A 149 -0.27 -7.66 -3.73
CA ILE A 149 -0.38 -6.74 -4.87
C ILE A 149 0.69 -7.03 -5.92
N LEU A 150 1.95 -7.16 -5.50
CA LEU A 150 3.06 -7.49 -6.40
C LEU A 150 2.89 -8.87 -7.03
N SER A 151 2.29 -9.82 -6.32
CA SER A 151 1.93 -11.13 -6.88
C SER A 151 0.87 -11.00 -7.96
N LEU A 152 -0.22 -10.25 -7.70
CA LEU A 152 -1.26 -10.00 -8.70
C LEU A 152 -0.67 -9.34 -9.95
N ASP A 153 0.25 -8.41 -9.78
CA ASP A 153 0.89 -7.72 -10.90
C ASP A 153 1.90 -8.62 -11.65
N ALA A 154 2.64 -9.47 -10.94
CA ALA A 154 3.57 -10.42 -11.53
C ALA A 154 2.87 -11.45 -12.43
N PHE A 155 1.72 -11.96 -11.99
CA PHE A 155 1.00 -13.05 -12.66
C PHE A 155 -0.19 -12.59 -13.51
N PHE A 156 -0.77 -11.43 -13.22
CA PHE A 156 -1.95 -10.91 -13.88
C PHE A 156 -1.85 -9.39 -14.15
N PRO A 157 -0.79 -8.93 -14.85
CA PRO A 157 -0.59 -7.51 -15.11
C PRO A 157 -1.68 -6.95 -16.04
N TYR A 158 -1.78 -5.62 -16.05
CA TYR A 158 -2.59 -4.87 -17.02
C TYR A 158 -4.09 -5.21 -16.98
N ASP A 159 -4.64 -5.85 -18.01
CA ASP A 159 -6.05 -6.18 -18.15
C ASP A 159 -6.35 -7.69 -18.01
N THR A 160 -5.33 -8.49 -17.70
CA THR A 160 -5.42 -9.96 -17.70
C THR A 160 -6.26 -10.54 -16.55
N LEU A 161 -6.47 -9.77 -15.47
CA LEU A 161 -7.29 -10.20 -14.34
C LEU A 161 -8.78 -9.88 -14.57
N GLY A 162 -9.45 -10.73 -15.37
CA GLY A 162 -10.80 -10.54 -15.88
C GLY A 162 -11.84 -9.97 -14.89
N PRO A 163 -12.03 -10.53 -13.68
CA PRO A 163 -13.01 -10.01 -12.73
C PRO A 163 -12.75 -8.58 -12.26
N LEU A 164 -11.47 -8.20 -12.11
CA LEU A 164 -11.09 -6.85 -11.68
C LEU A 164 -11.07 -5.87 -12.86
N GLN A 165 -10.81 -6.36 -14.08
CA GLN A 165 -10.90 -5.55 -15.29
C GLN A 165 -12.35 -5.24 -15.69
N TYR A 166 -13.32 -6.09 -15.32
CA TYR A 166 -14.74 -5.93 -15.66
C TYR A 166 -15.33 -4.58 -15.24
N VAL A 167 -14.89 -4.00 -14.12
CA VAL A 167 -15.42 -2.71 -13.63
C VAL A 167 -14.85 -1.51 -14.38
N VAL A 168 -13.70 -1.66 -15.05
CA VAL A 168 -12.94 -0.55 -15.64
C VAL A 168 -13.69 0.17 -16.76
N PRO A 169 -14.32 -0.53 -17.73
CA PRO A 169 -15.09 0.14 -18.78
C PRO A 169 -16.20 1.05 -18.26
N TYR A 170 -16.80 0.73 -17.11
CA TYR A 170 -17.83 1.58 -16.51
C TYR A 170 -17.23 2.89 -15.98
N LEU A 171 -16.08 2.83 -15.33
CA LEU A 171 -15.37 4.02 -14.84
C LEU A 171 -14.89 4.91 -16.00
N VAL A 172 -14.39 4.29 -17.08
CA VAL A 172 -14.00 5.01 -18.31
C VAL A 172 -15.19 5.71 -18.94
N LYS A 173 -16.34 5.02 -19.10
CA LYS A 173 -17.56 5.63 -19.66
C LYS A 173 -18.05 6.82 -18.86
N VAL A 174 -18.04 6.73 -17.53
CA VAL A 174 -18.43 7.86 -16.66
C VAL A 174 -17.47 9.03 -16.83
N ASN A 175 -16.16 8.80 -16.89
CA ASN A 175 -15.18 9.86 -17.14
C ASN A 175 -15.38 10.54 -18.50
N VAL A 176 -15.56 9.77 -19.56
CA VAL A 176 -15.85 10.29 -20.91
C VAL A 176 -17.13 11.13 -20.92
N TRP A 177 -18.18 10.66 -20.24
CA TRP A 177 -19.41 11.41 -20.10
C TRP A 177 -19.16 12.76 -19.41
N ILE A 178 -18.44 12.79 -18.28
CA ILE A 178 -18.11 14.03 -17.58
C ILE A 178 -17.33 14.99 -18.49
N ILE A 179 -16.30 14.50 -19.19
CA ILE A 179 -15.47 15.33 -20.09
C ILE A 179 -16.31 16.00 -21.16
N ASN A 180 -17.19 15.24 -21.82
CA ASN A 180 -18.04 15.75 -22.90
C ASN A 180 -19.13 16.69 -22.37
N GLN A 181 -19.68 16.44 -21.18
CA GLN A 181 -20.67 17.34 -20.56
C GLN A 181 -20.07 18.69 -20.17
N LEU A 182 -18.78 18.73 -19.81
CA LEU A 182 -18.08 19.95 -19.43
C LEU A 182 -17.39 20.65 -20.62
N ASP A 183 -17.54 20.12 -21.83
CA ASP A 183 -16.91 20.64 -23.07
C ASP A 183 -15.39 20.84 -22.94
N LEU A 184 -14.72 19.89 -22.29
CA LEU A 184 -13.27 19.97 -22.02
C LEU A 184 -12.41 19.51 -23.21
N GLY A 185 -13.05 18.96 -24.24
CA GLY A 185 -12.45 18.35 -25.42
C GLY A 185 -13.33 17.22 -25.94
N THR A 186 -12.88 16.46 -26.93
CA THR A 186 -13.60 15.29 -27.43
C THR A 186 -13.09 14.03 -26.75
N ALA A 187 -13.98 13.28 -26.11
CA ALA A 187 -13.66 11.99 -25.50
C ALA A 187 -14.58 10.88 -25.99
N ILE A 188 -13.99 9.72 -26.32
CA ILE A 188 -14.73 8.53 -26.75
C ILE A 188 -14.24 7.31 -25.95
N ALA A 189 -15.17 6.56 -25.37
CA ALA A 189 -14.87 5.33 -24.65
C ALA A 189 -14.97 4.11 -25.59
N LYS A 190 -13.94 3.26 -25.59
CA LYS A 190 -13.97 1.94 -26.22
C LYS A 190 -13.43 0.92 -25.22
N GLU A 191 -14.32 0.18 -24.57
CA GLU A 191 -13.96 -0.74 -23.48
C GLU A 191 -13.15 -0.04 -22.38
N ASN A 192 -11.89 -0.42 -22.18
CA ASN A 192 -10.98 0.20 -21.22
C ASN A 192 -10.10 1.31 -21.83
N LEU A 193 -10.30 1.65 -23.10
CA LEU A 193 -9.62 2.74 -23.80
C LEU A 193 -10.46 4.01 -23.77
N MET A 194 -9.77 5.12 -23.56
CA MET A 194 -10.29 6.47 -23.67
C MET A 194 -9.53 7.20 -24.78
N LEU A 195 -10.22 7.44 -25.90
CA LEU A 195 -9.68 8.24 -27.00
C LEU A 195 -9.96 9.70 -26.70
N LEU A 196 -8.90 10.47 -26.50
CA LEU A 196 -8.97 11.87 -26.10
C LEU A 196 -8.41 12.75 -27.22
N ARG A 197 -9.11 13.83 -27.52
CA ARG A 197 -8.65 14.89 -28.42
C ARG A 197 -8.86 16.24 -27.75
N GLY A 198 -7.74 16.90 -27.46
CA GLY A 198 -7.69 18.19 -26.79
C GLY A 198 -6.86 19.21 -27.56
N GLU A 199 -6.38 20.23 -26.86
CA GLU A 199 -5.68 21.40 -27.43
C GLU A 199 -4.30 21.04 -27.98
N HIS A 200 -3.68 19.98 -27.47
CA HIS A 200 -2.32 19.57 -27.83
C HIS A 200 -2.26 18.36 -28.77
N GLY A 201 -3.42 17.83 -29.21
CA GLY A 201 -3.50 16.70 -30.11
C GLY A 201 -4.43 15.60 -29.63
N SER A 202 -4.23 14.39 -30.14
CA SER A 202 -5.00 13.21 -29.78
C SER A 202 -4.11 12.13 -29.17
N ILE A 203 -4.61 11.43 -28.16
CA ILE A 203 -3.94 10.30 -27.52
C ILE A 203 -4.98 9.28 -27.05
N ALA A 204 -4.59 8.01 -27.00
CA ALA A 204 -5.38 6.94 -26.42
C ALA A 204 -4.85 6.61 -25.02
N LEU A 205 -5.69 6.76 -24.01
CA LEU A 205 -5.38 6.31 -22.65
C LEU A 205 -6.01 4.95 -22.40
N GLN A 206 -5.19 3.94 -22.13
CA GLN A 206 -5.67 2.64 -21.70
C GLN A 206 -5.71 2.58 -20.17
N VAL A 207 -6.88 2.27 -19.62
CA VAL A 207 -7.07 2.14 -18.18
C VAL A 207 -7.04 0.65 -17.80
N PHE A 208 -6.11 0.30 -16.92
CA PHE A 208 -5.99 -1.05 -16.39
C PHE A 208 -6.61 -1.13 -14.99
N TRP A 209 -6.97 -2.33 -14.54
CA TRP A 209 -7.53 -2.56 -13.20
C TRP A 209 -6.69 -1.94 -12.06
N PRO A 210 -5.33 -1.93 -12.11
CA PRO A 210 -4.52 -1.25 -11.09
C PRO A 210 -4.83 0.26 -11.03
N SER A 211 -4.83 0.91 -12.19
CA SER A 211 -5.06 2.36 -12.35
C SER A 211 -6.51 2.76 -12.11
N ALA A 212 -7.45 1.85 -12.40
CA ALA A 212 -8.88 2.01 -12.13
C ALA A 212 -9.22 2.03 -10.64
N GLY A 213 -8.24 1.73 -9.78
CA GLY A 213 -8.39 1.90 -8.34
C GLY A 213 -8.43 0.62 -7.52
N VAL A 214 -8.15 -0.52 -8.13
CA VAL A 214 -8.14 -1.79 -7.39
C VAL A 214 -6.95 -1.84 -6.43
N HIS A 215 -5.77 -1.35 -6.82
CA HIS A 215 -4.63 -1.23 -5.90
C HIS A 215 -4.98 -0.40 -4.67
N SER A 216 -5.59 0.77 -4.88
CA SER A 216 -6.03 1.63 -3.78
C SER A 216 -7.14 0.97 -2.95
N ILE A 217 -8.08 0.23 -3.53
CA ILE A 217 -9.09 -0.53 -2.77
C ILE A 217 -8.44 -1.61 -1.90
N ILE A 218 -7.45 -2.34 -2.41
CA ILE A 218 -6.72 -3.36 -1.64
C ILE A 218 -5.97 -2.70 -0.47
N ILE A 219 -5.18 -1.67 -0.74
CA ILE A 219 -4.43 -0.95 0.30
C ILE A 219 -5.38 -0.34 1.34
N PHE A 220 -6.46 0.32 0.89
CA PHE A 220 -7.49 0.86 1.78
C PHE A 220 -8.07 -0.24 2.67
N SER A 221 -8.43 -1.38 2.07
CA SER A 221 -9.04 -2.50 2.80
C SER A 221 -8.10 -3.02 3.89
N LEU A 222 -6.82 -3.19 3.57
CA LEU A 222 -5.79 -3.63 4.51
C LEU A 222 -5.62 -2.67 5.69
N VAL A 223 -5.42 -1.38 5.39
CA VAL A 223 -5.24 -0.33 6.41
C VAL A 223 -6.51 -0.20 7.26
N MET A 224 -7.68 -0.16 6.63
CA MET A 224 -8.96 -0.03 7.32
C MET A 224 -9.26 -1.24 8.20
N MET A 225 -8.97 -2.46 7.75
CA MET A 225 -9.12 -3.66 8.58
C MET A 225 -8.20 -3.61 9.80
N ALA A 226 -6.92 -3.24 9.63
CA ALA A 226 -5.98 -3.10 10.75
C ALA A 226 -6.48 -2.08 11.78
N PHE A 227 -6.95 -0.93 11.30
CA PHE A 227 -7.51 0.14 12.13
C PHE A 227 -8.79 -0.31 12.86
N LEU A 228 -9.76 -0.88 12.14
CA LEU A 228 -11.02 -1.34 12.71
C LEU A 228 -10.83 -2.50 13.69
N LEU A 229 -9.85 -3.38 13.50
CA LEU A 229 -9.52 -4.46 14.44
C LEU A 229 -9.11 -3.91 15.82
N LYS A 230 -8.40 -2.78 15.84
CA LYS A 230 -7.96 -2.13 17.08
C LYS A 230 -9.07 -1.39 17.81
N MET A 231 -10.07 -0.90 17.08
CA MET A 231 -11.12 -0.11 17.68
C MET A 231 -12.22 -0.97 18.32
N ASN A 232 -12.66 -0.55 19.50
CA ASN A 232 -13.82 -1.13 20.18
C ASN A 232 -15.15 -0.60 19.61
N ILE A 233 -15.41 -0.90 18.34
CA ILE A 233 -16.63 -0.52 17.61
C ILE A 233 -17.51 -1.76 17.41
N PRO A 234 -18.85 -1.67 17.52
CA PRO A 234 -19.76 -2.74 17.15
C PRO A 234 -19.61 -3.18 15.68
N PRO A 235 -19.69 -4.49 15.36
CA PRO A 235 -19.44 -5.02 14.02
C PRO A 235 -20.22 -4.33 12.89
N LYS A 236 -21.50 -4.01 13.11
CA LYS A 236 -22.34 -3.33 12.11
C LYS A 236 -21.77 -1.97 11.67
N ARG A 237 -21.21 -1.19 12.61
CA ARG A 237 -20.59 0.11 12.28
C ARG A 237 -19.24 -0.07 11.60
N LYS A 238 -18.46 -1.09 12.02
CA LYS A 238 -17.21 -1.45 11.32
C LYS A 238 -17.48 -1.75 9.85
N ALA A 239 -18.49 -2.57 9.56
CA ALA A 239 -18.91 -2.88 8.20
C ALA A 239 -19.36 -1.61 7.44
N ALA A 240 -20.16 -0.74 8.06
CA ALA A 240 -20.58 0.52 7.43
C ALA A 240 -19.39 1.42 7.07
N TYR A 241 -18.45 1.66 7.99
CA TYR A 241 -17.25 2.46 7.69
C TYR A 241 -16.39 1.81 6.60
N PHE A 242 -16.27 0.49 6.61
CA PHE A 242 -15.53 -0.22 5.57
C PHE A 242 -16.15 -0.01 4.18
N VAL A 243 -17.47 -0.19 4.05
CA VAL A 243 -18.20 0.01 2.78
C VAL A 243 -18.13 1.46 2.32
N ILE A 244 -18.40 2.43 3.21
CA ILE A 244 -18.33 3.86 2.86
C ILE A 244 -16.92 4.24 2.39
N GLY A 245 -15.89 3.71 3.05
CA GLY A 245 -14.51 3.98 2.67
C GLY A 245 -14.12 3.37 1.33
N ILE A 246 -14.64 2.17 0.98
CA ILE A 246 -14.50 1.61 -0.37
C ILE A 246 -15.15 2.52 -1.41
N LEU A 247 -16.40 2.97 -1.16
CA LEU A 247 -17.11 3.85 -2.10
C LEU A 247 -16.38 5.17 -2.31
N GLY A 248 -15.85 5.78 -1.24
CA GLY A 248 -15.04 6.99 -1.36
C GLY A 248 -13.71 6.73 -2.07
N THR A 249 -13.09 5.56 -1.87
CA THR A 249 -11.90 5.16 -2.63
C THR A 249 -12.20 5.08 -4.13
N ILE A 250 -13.32 4.47 -4.53
CA ILE A 250 -13.79 4.47 -5.93
C ILE A 250 -13.96 5.91 -6.44
N GLY A 251 -14.58 6.78 -5.64
CA GLY A 251 -14.74 8.20 -5.98
C GLY A 251 -13.42 8.94 -6.20
N VAL A 252 -12.43 8.72 -5.35
CA VAL A 252 -11.08 9.31 -5.51
C VAL A 252 -10.39 8.77 -6.77
N ASN A 253 -10.54 7.48 -7.07
CA ASN A 253 -9.99 6.90 -8.28
C ASN A 253 -10.69 7.45 -9.55
N MET A 254 -11.98 7.76 -9.48
CA MET A 254 -12.69 8.45 -10.56
C MET A 254 -12.11 9.85 -10.79
N ILE A 255 -11.86 10.61 -9.73
CA ILE A 255 -11.19 11.93 -9.82
C ILE A 255 -9.78 11.79 -10.37
N ARG A 256 -9.06 10.70 -10.04
CA ARG A 256 -7.74 10.42 -10.60
C ARG A 256 -7.80 10.22 -12.10
N ILE A 257 -8.65 9.33 -12.60
CA ILE A 257 -8.79 9.08 -14.05
C ILE A 257 -9.19 10.39 -14.76
N PHE A 258 -10.08 11.17 -14.16
CA PHE A 258 -10.50 12.47 -14.69
C PHE A 258 -9.32 13.45 -14.77
N SER A 259 -8.53 13.56 -13.71
CA SER A 259 -7.33 14.42 -13.67
C SER A 259 -6.29 14.03 -14.72
N LEU A 260 -6.06 12.73 -14.92
CA LEU A 260 -5.17 12.23 -15.98
C LEU A 260 -5.68 12.59 -17.37
N SER A 261 -7.00 12.50 -17.57
CA SER A 261 -7.65 12.87 -18.82
C SER A 261 -7.56 14.38 -19.07
N LEU A 262 -7.75 15.20 -18.03
CA LEU A 262 -7.59 16.66 -18.09
C LEU A 262 -6.17 17.06 -18.46
N PHE A 263 -5.16 16.43 -17.87
CA PHE A 263 -3.76 16.68 -18.22
C PHE A 263 -3.52 16.48 -19.72
N VAL A 264 -4.01 15.36 -20.25
CA VAL A 264 -3.94 15.08 -21.69
C VAL A 264 -4.66 16.12 -22.53
N LEU A 265 -5.87 16.51 -22.14
CA LEU A 265 -6.71 17.40 -22.93
C LEU A 265 -6.21 18.85 -22.96
N LYS A 266 -5.60 19.32 -21.86
CA LYS A 266 -5.31 20.74 -21.62
C LYS A 266 -3.85 21.08 -21.37
N VAL A 267 -2.96 20.10 -21.15
CA VAL A 267 -1.58 20.36 -20.75
C VAL A 267 -0.59 19.76 -21.73
N SER A 268 -0.65 18.45 -21.99
CA SER A 268 0.30 17.80 -22.88
C SER A 268 -0.15 16.41 -23.32
N THR A 269 0.15 16.07 -24.57
CA THR A 269 0.07 14.70 -25.11
C THR A 269 1.44 14.02 -25.18
N ASP A 270 2.47 14.61 -24.57
CA ASP A 270 3.81 14.01 -24.46
C ASP A 270 3.78 12.82 -23.50
N PRO A 271 4.09 11.59 -23.95
CA PRO A 271 4.05 10.40 -23.12
C PRO A 271 4.96 10.47 -21.88
N ASN A 272 6.12 11.11 -21.98
CA ASN A 272 7.06 11.16 -20.85
C ASN A 272 6.50 12.03 -19.72
N LYS A 273 5.95 13.20 -20.08
CA LYS A 273 5.32 14.10 -19.11
C LYS A 273 4.05 13.49 -18.52
N PHE A 274 3.31 12.73 -19.33
CA PHE A 274 2.14 11.99 -18.86
C PHE A 274 2.54 10.94 -17.82
N GLU A 275 3.57 10.14 -18.05
CA GLU A 275 4.01 9.11 -17.10
C GLU A 275 4.53 9.72 -15.79
N GLU A 276 5.27 10.83 -15.85
CA GLU A 276 5.67 11.58 -14.65
C GLU A 276 4.46 12.05 -13.83
N PHE A 277 3.46 12.65 -14.48
CA PHE A 277 2.24 13.08 -13.81
C PHE A 277 1.43 11.88 -13.29
N HIS A 278 1.35 10.80 -14.06
CA HIS A 278 0.62 9.58 -13.73
C HIS A 278 1.17 8.89 -12.48
N GLY A 279 2.50 8.80 -12.36
CA GLY A 279 3.17 8.26 -11.18
C GLY A 279 2.84 9.04 -9.91
N ILE A 280 2.87 10.38 -9.98
CA ILE A 280 2.61 11.26 -8.83
C ILE A 280 1.12 11.30 -8.45
N ALA A 281 0.25 11.37 -9.46
CA ALA A 281 -1.20 11.50 -9.30
C ALA A 281 -1.80 10.37 -8.47
N GLY A 282 -1.33 9.14 -8.67
CA GLY A 282 -1.80 7.96 -7.93
C GLY A 282 -1.58 8.08 -6.41
N GLU A 283 -0.37 8.48 -6.01
CA GLU A 283 0.03 8.54 -4.61
C GLU A 283 -0.58 9.76 -3.89
N ILE A 284 -0.54 10.93 -4.53
CA ILE A 284 -1.01 12.19 -3.93
C ILE A 284 -2.52 12.21 -3.73
N MET A 285 -3.33 11.59 -4.59
CA MET A 285 -4.78 11.63 -4.42
C MET A 285 -5.29 10.60 -3.40
N PHE A 286 -4.67 9.43 -3.33
CA PHE A 286 -5.15 8.33 -2.50
C PHE A 286 -4.72 8.44 -1.03
N LEU A 287 -3.47 8.81 -0.74
CA LEU A 287 -2.96 8.88 0.63
C LEU A 287 -3.72 9.88 1.52
N PRO A 288 -4.00 11.12 1.07
CA PRO A 288 -4.80 12.07 1.85
C PRO A 288 -6.21 11.55 2.11
N TRP A 289 -6.84 10.88 1.14
CA TRP A 289 -8.16 10.30 1.32
C TRP A 289 -8.20 9.29 2.47
N ILE A 290 -7.29 8.30 2.49
CA ILE A 290 -7.23 7.33 3.59
C ILE A 290 -7.05 8.07 4.92
N PHE A 291 -6.10 9.01 4.99
CA PHE A 291 -5.80 9.71 6.22
C PHE A 291 -7.00 10.51 6.75
N ILE A 292 -7.64 11.30 5.88
CA ILE A 292 -8.85 12.06 6.21
C ILE A 292 -9.95 11.12 6.67
N PHE A 293 -10.18 10.01 5.96
CA PHE A 293 -11.23 9.06 6.31
C PHE A 293 -11.00 8.44 7.70
N LEU A 294 -9.77 8.00 8.00
CA LEU A 294 -9.41 7.46 9.32
C LEU A 294 -9.60 8.50 10.44
N LEU A 295 -9.23 9.77 10.19
CA LEU A 295 -9.45 10.86 11.14
C LEU A 295 -10.94 11.12 11.39
N VAL A 296 -11.75 11.09 10.34
CA VAL A 296 -13.21 11.25 10.44
C VAL A 296 -13.81 10.13 11.28
N VAL A 297 -13.50 8.87 10.98
CA VAL A 297 -14.00 7.72 11.75
C VAL A 297 -13.56 7.80 13.21
N THR A 298 -12.29 8.12 13.46
CA THR A 298 -11.75 8.31 14.82
C THR A 298 -12.51 9.41 15.56
N SER A 299 -12.75 10.55 14.91
CA SER A 299 -13.43 11.70 15.50
C SER A 299 -14.89 11.38 15.84
N ILE A 300 -15.60 10.70 14.95
CA ILE A 300 -17.00 10.29 15.15
C ILE A 300 -17.11 9.33 16.34
N GLU A 301 -16.28 8.27 16.37
CA GLU A 301 -16.35 7.27 17.43
C GLU A 301 -15.85 7.82 18.78
N THR A 302 -14.85 8.70 18.78
CA THR A 302 -14.40 9.38 20.01
C THR A 302 -15.52 10.25 20.59
N LYS A 303 -16.21 11.03 19.75
CA LYS A 303 -17.36 11.85 20.18
C LYS A 303 -18.49 10.96 20.73
N ARG A 304 -18.77 9.82 20.10
CA ARG A 304 -19.78 8.86 20.58
C ARG A 304 -19.42 8.24 21.92
N MET A 305 -18.17 7.81 22.12
CA MET A 305 -17.74 7.26 23.42
C MET A 305 -17.90 8.28 24.54
N LYS A 306 -17.53 9.54 24.30
CA LYS A 306 -17.71 10.63 25.28
C LYS A 306 -19.19 10.84 25.65
N ARG A 307 -20.10 10.75 24.68
CA ARG A 307 -21.55 10.89 24.92
C ARG A 307 -22.17 9.71 25.66
N LEU A 308 -21.63 8.50 25.52
CA LEU A 308 -22.10 7.32 26.24
C LEU A 308 -21.54 7.23 27.67
N ALA A 309 -20.47 7.97 27.96
CA ALA A 309 -19.84 8.04 29.28
C ALA A 309 -20.32 9.23 30.12
N ALA A 310 -21.10 10.15 29.52
CA ALA A 310 -21.78 11.26 30.18
C ALA A 310 -23.24 10.89 30.44
#